data_AF-I8U7I3-F1
#
_entry.id   AF-I8U7I3-F1
#
_cell.length_a   1.000
_cell.length_b   1.000
_cell.length_c   1.000
_cell.angle_alpha   90.00
_cell.angle_beta   90.00
_cell.angle_gamma   90.00
#
_symmetry.space_group_name_H-M   'P 1'
#
loop_
_entity.id
_entity.type
_entity.pdbx_description
1 polymer ?
#
loop_
_entity_poly.entity_id
_entity_poly.type
_entity_poly.pdbx_seq_one_letter_code
_entity_poly.pdbx_strand_id
1 'polypeptide(L)'
;MPARALISVALLLGGLCSLPAKANPANCLQAPERVKACPHKLYRAVQLAGMSKPALTCICVTDFAQLLTTPADATERLAQFRRKQQLTEHLQQDVEPILEILRRAP
;
A
#
# COMPACT_ATOMS: atom_id res chain seq x y z
N MET A 1 32.61 -60.45 -21.64
CA MET A 1 33.13 -59.12 -22.02
C MET A 1 31.96 -58.25 -22.52
N PRO A 2 31.98 -56.94 -22.27
CA PRO A 2 30.92 -56.11 -21.67
C PRO A 2 29.93 -55.53 -22.71
N ALA A 3 28.76 -54.98 -22.37
CA ALA A 3 28.66 -53.61 -21.88
C ALA A 3 27.21 -53.13 -21.64
N ARG A 4 27.04 -52.38 -20.53
CA ARG A 4 26.25 -51.13 -20.38
C ARG A 4 24.73 -51.22 -20.55
N ALA A 5 23.91 -51.31 -19.50
CA ALA A 5 23.59 -50.30 -18.48
C ALA A 5 23.29 -48.89 -19.05
N LEU A 6 22.01 -48.49 -19.09
CA LEU A 6 21.50 -47.10 -18.92
C LEU A 6 20.01 -47.21 -18.51
N ILE A 7 19.70 -47.28 -17.22
CA ILE A 7 19.42 -46.14 -16.31
C ILE A 7 17.99 -45.59 -16.51
N SER A 8 17.10 -46.08 -15.63
CA SER A 8 15.90 -45.38 -15.18
C SER A 8 16.29 -44.07 -14.49
N VAL A 9 15.71 -42.94 -14.88
CA VAL A 9 15.59 -41.78 -13.98
C VAL A 9 14.22 -41.15 -14.17
N ALA A 10 13.51 -41.11 -13.05
CA ALA A 10 12.20 -40.57 -12.86
C ALA A 10 12.09 -39.10 -13.32
N LEU A 11 11.12 -38.81 -14.19
CA LEU A 11 10.53 -37.48 -14.31
C LEU A 11 9.72 -37.20 -13.04
N LEU A 12 10.41 -36.79 -11.99
CA LEU A 12 9.84 -36.35 -10.71
C LEU A 12 10.28 -34.91 -10.37
N LEU A 13 10.50 -34.08 -11.39
CA LEU A 13 10.84 -32.67 -11.20
C LEU A 13 10.05 -31.79 -12.17
N GLY A 14 9.10 -31.03 -11.64
CA GLY A 14 8.38 -30.00 -12.39
C GLY A 14 7.12 -29.45 -11.74
N GLY A 15 6.75 -29.95 -10.56
CA GLY A 15 5.52 -29.55 -9.86
C GLY A 15 5.74 -28.68 -8.63
N LEU A 16 6.84 -27.91 -8.53
CA LEU A 16 6.86 -26.78 -7.60
C LEU A 16 6.09 -25.64 -8.27
N CYS A 17 4.75 -25.70 -8.15
CA CYS A 17 3.91 -24.53 -8.29
C CYS A 17 4.48 -23.46 -7.36
N SER A 18 5.22 -22.54 -7.97
CA SER A 18 5.66 -21.32 -7.33
C SER A 18 4.39 -20.55 -7.01
N LEU A 19 3.91 -20.69 -5.77
CA LEU A 19 2.97 -19.75 -5.19
C LEU A 19 3.52 -18.36 -5.50
N PRO A 20 2.76 -17.43 -6.10
CA PRO A 20 3.23 -16.07 -6.19
C PRO A 20 3.39 -15.61 -4.76
N ALA A 21 4.64 -15.52 -4.30
CA ALA A 21 4.96 -14.83 -3.08
C ALA A 21 4.46 -13.39 -3.29
N LYS A 22 3.31 -13.05 -2.71
CA LYS A 22 2.97 -11.67 -2.41
C LYS A 22 3.97 -11.19 -1.36
N ALA A 23 5.21 -10.96 -1.77
CA ALA A 23 5.92 -9.84 -1.23
C ALA A 23 5.00 -8.65 -1.51
N ASN A 24 4.38 -8.05 -0.48
CA ASN A 24 3.51 -6.89 -0.68
C ASN A 24 4.22 -5.60 -0.26
N PRO A 25 5.24 -5.12 -1.01
CA PRO A 25 5.64 -3.72 -0.97
C PRO A 25 4.71 -2.84 -1.82
N ALA A 26 3.51 -3.31 -2.21
CA ALA A 26 2.77 -2.81 -3.36
C ALA A 26 1.45 -2.05 -3.05
N ASN A 27 1.01 -1.99 -1.79
CA ASN A 27 -0.17 -1.23 -1.42
C ASN A 27 0.24 0.09 -0.77
N CYS A 28 0.31 1.15 -1.57
CA CYS A 28 0.39 2.51 -1.03
C CYS A 28 -0.79 2.77 -0.10
N LEU A 29 -0.62 3.63 0.90
CA LEU A 29 -1.75 4.21 1.63
C LEU A 29 -2.62 4.95 0.62
N GLN A 30 -3.83 4.44 0.40
CA GLN A 30 -4.76 4.88 -0.62
C GLN A 30 -6.20 4.65 -0.15
N ALA A 31 -7.15 5.29 -0.81
CA ALA A 31 -8.56 5.19 -0.52
C ALA A 31 -9.15 3.84 -0.94
N PRO A 32 -10.24 3.40 -0.27
CA PRO A 32 -10.88 2.12 -0.55
C PRO A 32 -11.44 2.02 -1.97
N GLU A 33 -11.86 3.14 -2.58
CA GLU A 33 -12.44 3.17 -3.91
C GLU A 33 -11.42 3.16 -5.07
N ARG A 34 -10.11 3.08 -4.77
CA ARG A 34 -9.08 3.05 -5.80
C ARG A 34 -9.13 1.75 -6.60
N VAL A 35 -9.47 1.86 -7.89
CA VAL A 35 -9.38 0.75 -8.86
C VAL A 35 -8.15 0.85 -9.76
N LYS A 36 -7.74 2.07 -10.14
CA LYS A 36 -6.59 2.33 -11.04
C LYS A 36 -5.30 2.57 -10.27
N ALA A 37 -4.15 2.52 -10.95
CA ALA A 37 -2.88 2.89 -10.34
C ALA A 37 -2.91 4.33 -9.79
N CYS A 38 -2.25 4.54 -8.65
CA CYS A 38 -2.06 5.87 -8.08
C CYS A 38 -1.23 6.75 -9.03
N PRO A 39 -1.75 7.92 -9.47
CA PRO A 39 -1.02 8.83 -10.35
C PRO A 39 0.12 9.56 -9.63
N HIS A 40 -0.05 9.88 -8.34
CA HIS A 40 0.91 10.66 -7.56
C HIS A 40 1.32 9.91 -6.30
N LYS A 41 2.36 9.06 -6.42
CA LYS A 41 2.95 8.31 -5.31
C LYS A 41 4.02 9.14 -4.61
N LEU A 42 3.97 9.16 -3.29
CA LEU A 42 4.98 9.76 -2.44
C LEU A 42 5.56 8.69 -1.51
N TYR A 43 6.86 8.48 -1.56
CA TYR A 43 7.55 7.58 -0.63
C TYR A 43 8.19 8.40 0.50
N ARG A 44 7.82 8.11 1.74
CA ARG A 44 8.36 8.78 2.94
C ARG A 44 8.57 7.79 4.07
N ALA A 45 9.52 8.08 4.94
CA ALA A 45 9.61 7.39 6.21
C ALA A 45 8.44 7.84 7.09
N VAL A 46 7.64 6.88 7.56
CA VAL A 46 6.45 7.12 8.38
C VAL A 46 6.52 6.20 9.59
N GLN A 47 6.11 6.70 10.75
CA GLN A 47 5.90 5.87 11.93
C GLN A 47 4.43 5.97 12.33
N LEU A 48 3.66 4.96 11.95
CA LEU A 48 2.23 4.86 12.24
C LEU A 48 1.99 4.13 13.57
N ALA A 49 0.75 4.17 14.07
CA ALA A 49 0.39 3.49 15.30
C ALA A 49 0.67 1.98 15.20
N GLY A 50 1.33 1.43 16.22
CA GLY A 50 1.75 0.03 16.23
C GLY A 50 3.11 -0.25 15.58
N MET A 51 3.77 0.75 14.98
CA MET A 51 5.13 0.59 14.44
C MET A 51 6.21 0.86 15.50
N SER A 52 7.11 -0.10 15.71
CA SER A 52 8.24 0.05 16.64
C SER A 52 9.35 0.98 16.14
N LYS A 53 9.41 1.24 14.83
CA LYS A 53 10.35 2.16 14.18
C LYS A 53 9.76 2.76 12.91
N PRO A 54 10.23 3.92 12.43
CA PRO A 54 9.84 4.44 11.14
C PRO A 54 10.14 3.46 10.00
N ALA A 55 9.26 3.39 9.01
CA ALA A 55 9.40 2.57 7.82
C ALA A 55 9.09 3.36 6.55
N LEU A 56 9.77 3.02 5.45
CA LEU A 56 9.48 3.61 4.14
C LEU A 56 8.09 3.15 3.68
N THR A 57 7.16 4.09 3.58
CA THR A 57 5.78 3.86 3.18
C THR A 57 5.47 4.64 1.91
N CYS A 58 4.75 4.02 0.97
CA CYS A 58 4.16 4.72 -0.16
C CYS A 58 2.82 5.33 0.26
N ILE A 59 2.57 6.59 -0.08
CA ILE A 59 1.31 7.30 0.10
C ILE A 59 0.84 7.76 -1.27
N CYS A 60 -0.44 7.61 -1.59
CA CYS A 60 -0.96 8.20 -2.80
C CYS A 60 -1.66 9.53 -2.54
N VAL A 61 -0.97 10.62 -2.88
CA VAL A 61 -1.32 11.99 -2.52
C VAL A 61 -2.72 12.39 -2.99
N THR A 62 -3.12 11.97 -4.20
CA THR A 62 -4.42 12.35 -4.78
C THR A 62 -5.62 11.90 -3.97
N ASP A 63 -5.52 10.83 -3.19
CA ASP A 63 -6.66 10.36 -2.41
C ASP A 63 -6.89 11.16 -1.13
N PHE A 64 -5.87 11.88 -0.70
CA PHE A 64 -5.89 12.77 0.45
C PHE A 64 -6.12 14.22 0.04
N ALA A 65 -6.15 14.55 -1.25
CA ALA A 65 -6.18 15.93 -1.75
C ALA A 65 -7.31 16.78 -1.13
N GLN A 66 -8.51 16.21 -1.00
CA GLN A 66 -9.64 16.89 -0.37
C GLN A 66 -9.40 17.26 1.09
N LEU A 67 -8.53 16.53 1.81
CA LEU A 67 -8.18 16.78 3.22
C LEU A 67 -7.00 17.73 3.39
N LEU A 68 -6.37 18.13 2.28
CA LEU A 68 -5.23 19.07 2.27
C LEU A 68 -5.66 20.51 1.99
N THR A 69 -6.93 20.74 1.64
CA THR A 69 -7.48 22.07 1.38
C THR A 69 -8.23 22.60 2.58
N THR A 70 -8.29 23.92 2.72
CA THR A 70 -9.18 24.59 3.68
C THR A 70 -10.62 24.56 3.12
N PRO A 71 -11.62 24.05 3.86
CA PRO A 71 -13.00 24.04 3.40
C PRO A 71 -13.55 25.48 3.35
N ALA A 72 -14.25 25.82 2.27
CA ALA A 72 -14.85 27.14 2.07
C ALA A 72 -16.14 27.33 2.88
N ASP A 73 -16.85 26.25 3.17
CA ASP A 73 -18.13 26.28 3.87
C ASP A 73 -18.37 25.06 4.79
N ALA A 74 -19.53 25.05 5.44
CA ALA A 74 -19.92 23.98 6.36
C ALA A 74 -20.17 22.64 5.66
N THR A 75 -20.63 22.65 4.41
CA THR A 75 -20.89 21.45 3.61
C THR A 75 -19.58 20.76 3.26
N GLU A 76 -18.60 21.53 2.79
CA GLU A 76 -17.25 21.02 2.52
C GLU A 76 -16.56 20.51 3.77
N ARG A 77 -16.70 21.22 4.91
CA ARG A 77 -16.14 20.77 6.20
C ARG A 77 -16.72 19.42 6.62
N LEU A 78 -18.03 19.21 6.45
CA LEU A 78 -18.68 17.94 6.75
C LEU A 78 -18.22 16.83 5.79
N ALA A 79 -18.07 17.14 4.50
CA ALA A 79 -17.55 16.19 3.51
C ALA A 79 -16.12 15.76 3.83
N GLN A 80 -15.23 16.69 4.17
CA GLN A 80 -13.87 16.39 4.61
C GLN A 80 -13.86 15.54 5.88
N PHE A 81 -14.71 15.85 6.87
CA PHE A 81 -14.81 15.05 8.09
C PHE A 81 -15.18 13.59 7.80
N ARG A 82 -16.21 13.36 6.99
CA ARG A 82 -16.62 12.00 6.57
C ARG A 82 -15.50 11.30 5.81
N ARG A 83 -14.84 12.02 4.89
CA ARG A 83 -13.73 11.48 4.11
C ARG A 83 -12.56 11.07 5.01
N LYS A 84 -12.23 11.88 6.01
CA LYS A 84 -11.22 11.56 7.02
C LYS A 84 -11.57 10.25 7.74
N GLN A 85 -12.81 10.12 8.23
CA GLN A 85 -13.28 8.91 8.91
C GLN A 85 -13.17 7.65 8.03
N GLN A 86 -13.66 7.72 6.78
CA GLN A 86 -13.60 6.60 5.84
C GLN A 86 -12.15 6.13 5.60
N LEU A 87 -11.22 7.07 5.45
CA LEU A 87 -9.80 6.72 5.27
C LEU A 87 -9.20 6.13 6.54
N THR A 88 -9.52 6.70 7.71
CA THR A 88 -9.06 6.16 9.01
C THR A 88 -9.51 4.71 9.21
N GLU A 89 -10.78 4.43 8.93
CA GLU A 89 -11.36 3.10 9.04
C GLU A 89 -10.73 2.13 8.04
N HIS A 90 -10.64 2.54 6.76
CA HIS A 90 -10.08 1.69 5.71
C HIS A 90 -8.62 1.34 5.96
N LEU A 91 -7.81 2.32 6.37
CA LEU A 91 -6.39 2.15 6.61
C LEU A 91 -6.10 1.53 7.99
N GLN A 92 -7.11 1.46 8.87
CA GLN A 92 -6.97 1.08 10.28
C GLN A 92 -5.89 1.91 11.01
N GLN A 93 -5.75 3.17 10.63
CA GLN A 93 -4.72 4.09 11.10
C GLN A 93 -5.29 5.50 11.18
N ASP A 94 -4.89 6.28 12.18
CA ASP A 94 -5.19 7.71 12.15
C ASP A 94 -4.50 8.34 10.94
N VAL A 95 -5.24 9.14 10.19
CA VAL A 95 -4.77 9.79 8.97
C VAL A 95 -4.11 11.12 9.24
N GLU A 96 -4.29 11.74 10.41
CA GLU A 96 -3.68 13.04 10.70
C GLU A 96 -2.13 13.03 10.58
N PRO A 97 -1.40 12.02 11.09
CA PRO A 97 0.05 11.93 10.87
C PRO A 97 0.44 11.85 9.39
N ILE A 98 -0.39 11.21 8.56
CA ILE A 98 -0.19 11.15 7.10
C ILE A 98 -0.41 12.54 6.48
N LEU A 99 -1.47 13.25 6.88
CA LEU A 99 -1.77 14.60 6.40
C LEU A 99 -0.66 15.59 6.78
N GLU A 100 -0.09 15.48 7.98
CA GLU A 100 1.06 16.31 8.38
C GLU A 100 2.27 16.11 7.47
N ILE A 101 2.57 14.87 7.08
CA ILE A 101 3.65 14.57 6.13
C ILE A 101 3.36 15.18 4.77
N LEU A 102 2.12 15.05 4.29
CA LEU A 102 1.73 15.56 2.97
C LEU A 102 1.73 17.09 2.92
N ARG A 103 1.34 17.78 3.99
CA ARG A 103 1.39 19.26 4.06
C ARG A 103 2.82 19.81 4.05
N ARG A 104 3.83 19.02 4.43
CA ARG A 104 5.24 19.40 4.45
C ARG A 104 6.01 18.94 3.22
N ALA A 105 5.42 18.09 2.37
CA ALA A 105 6.07 17.60 1.18
C ALA A 105 6.01 18.69 0.09
N PRO A 106 7.16 19.19 -0.41
CA PRO A 106 7.18 20.10 -1.56
C PRO A 106 6.75 19.40 -2.85
#